data_AF-A0A6B3PAQ6-F1
#
_entry.id   AF-A0A6B3PAQ6-F1
#
_cell.length_a   1.000
_cell.length_b   1.000
_cell.length_c   1.000
_cell.angle_alpha   90.00
_cell.angle_beta   90.00
_cell.angle_gamma   90.00
#
_symmetry.space_group_name_H-M   'P 1'
#
loop_
_entity.id
_entity.type
_entity.pdbx_description
1 polymer ?
#
loop_
_entity_poly.entity_id
_entity_poly.type
_entity_poly.pdbx_seq_one_letter_code
_entity_poly.pdbx_strand_id
1 'polypeptide(L)'
;MAHTFILESGQWAIEGNWLERNGMLITVKGKTIVTWDRTDWFSMVTKLIFPSQDREDIILQYRGRLDSDERHYTFLLQHSELGKIEGEGWLGINSIIQRYWVLGNDVQRRSGFETLLRLDQERYYFTGGILSGVSLNSAMEATIERQPD
;
A
#
# COMPACT_ATOMS: atom_id res chain seq x y z
N MET A 1 -21.43 7.20 -10.72
CA MET A 1 -20.42 7.07 -9.65
C MET A 1 -19.10 6.80 -10.33
N ALA A 2 -18.16 7.74 -10.26
CA ALA A 2 -16.84 7.57 -10.85
C ALA A 2 -16.05 6.56 -10.00
N HIS A 3 -15.51 5.53 -10.64
CA HIS A 3 -14.86 4.39 -10.01
C HIS A 3 -13.67 4.80 -9.12
N THR A 4 -13.69 4.40 -7.86
CA THR A 4 -12.56 4.49 -6.91
C THR A 4 -11.91 3.12 -6.76
N PHE A 5 -11.07 2.79 -7.74
CA PHE A 5 -10.27 1.58 -7.76
C PHE A 5 -9.35 1.44 -6.52
N ILE A 6 -9.11 0.19 -6.08
CA ILE A 6 -8.53 -0.30 -4.79
C ILE A 6 -9.11 0.24 -3.49
N LEU A 7 -9.81 1.36 -3.52
CA LEU A 7 -10.62 1.79 -2.41
C LEU A 7 -11.98 1.07 -2.40
N GLU A 8 -12.37 0.30 -3.42
CA GLU A 8 -13.63 -0.42 -3.33
C GLU A 8 -13.67 -1.32 -2.10
N SER A 9 -14.76 -1.18 -1.32
CA SER A 9 -15.02 -2.01 -0.16
C SER A 9 -14.94 -3.48 -0.54
N GLY A 10 -14.21 -4.24 0.27
CA GLY A 10 -14.03 -5.67 0.04
C GLY A 10 -12.74 -6.21 0.60
N GLN A 11 -12.52 -7.48 0.32
CA GLN A 11 -11.32 -8.20 0.68
C GLN A 11 -10.49 -8.44 -0.57
N TRP A 12 -9.18 -8.32 -0.44
CA TRP A 12 -8.25 -8.50 -1.54
C TRP A 12 -7.09 -9.37 -1.08
N ALA A 13 -6.69 -10.33 -1.91
CA ALA A 13 -5.47 -11.11 -1.71
C ALA A 13 -4.30 -10.38 -2.37
N ILE A 14 -3.12 -10.56 -1.80
CA ILE A 14 -1.86 -10.00 -2.31
C ILE A 14 -0.89 -11.17 -2.48
N GLU A 15 -0.30 -11.31 -3.65
CA GLU A 15 0.76 -12.30 -3.89
C GLU A 15 1.86 -11.71 -4.76
N GLY A 16 3.11 -11.89 -4.35
CA GLY A 16 4.24 -11.32 -5.07
C GLY A 16 5.57 -11.58 -4.40
N ASN A 17 6.49 -10.65 -4.63
CA ASN A 17 7.85 -10.71 -4.11
C ASN A 17 8.24 -9.42 -3.41
N TRP A 18 8.98 -9.59 -2.32
CA TRP A 18 9.72 -8.54 -1.65
C TRP A 18 11.20 -8.64 -2.03
N LEU A 19 11.79 -7.53 -2.42
CA LEU A 19 13.17 -7.41 -2.86
C LEU A 19 13.96 -6.63 -1.81
N GLU A 20 14.95 -7.28 -1.22
CA GLU A 20 15.90 -6.63 -0.34
C GLU A 20 17.07 -6.01 -1.13
N ARG A 21 17.70 -4.98 -0.56
CA ARG A 21 18.84 -4.30 -1.19
C ARG A 21 20.02 -5.22 -1.54
N ASN A 22 20.18 -6.32 -0.80
CA ASN A 22 21.20 -7.34 -1.05
C ASN A 22 20.86 -8.27 -2.25
N GLY A 23 19.73 -8.04 -2.93
CA GLY A 23 19.27 -8.85 -4.05
C GLY A 23 18.46 -10.08 -3.66
N MET A 24 18.17 -10.27 -2.37
CA MET A 24 17.33 -11.37 -1.91
C MET A 24 15.88 -11.13 -2.32
N LEU A 25 15.30 -12.14 -2.97
CA LEU A 25 13.90 -12.18 -3.39
C LEU A 25 13.12 -13.07 -2.42
N ILE A 26 12.19 -12.48 -1.68
CA ILE A 26 11.39 -13.17 -0.67
C ILE A 26 9.94 -13.22 -1.15
N THR A 27 9.34 -14.41 -1.22
CA THR A 27 7.91 -14.52 -1.52
C THR A 27 7.09 -13.83 -0.43
N VAL A 28 6.13 -12.99 -0.85
CA VAL A 28 5.18 -12.34 0.05
C VAL A 28 3.76 -12.72 -0.34
N LYS A 29 2.96 -13.03 0.68
CA LYS A 29 1.51 -13.18 0.55
C LYS A 29 0.84 -12.19 1.47
N GLY A 30 -0.40 -11.84 1.20
CA GLY A 30 -1.10 -10.92 2.06
C GLY A 30 -2.59 -10.86 1.80
N LYS A 31 -3.24 -10.11 2.67
CA LYS A 31 -4.66 -9.79 2.56
C LYS A 31 -4.84 -8.34 2.95
N THR A 32 -5.66 -7.62 2.20
CA THR A 32 -6.13 -6.29 2.57
C THR A 32 -7.64 -6.25 2.63
N ILE A 33 -8.17 -5.55 3.63
CA ILE A 33 -9.60 -5.31 3.81
C ILE A 33 -9.82 -3.81 3.76
N VAL A 34 -10.73 -3.37 2.90
CA VAL A 34 -11.06 -1.97 2.70
C VAL A 34 -12.50 -1.73 3.13
N THR A 35 -12.72 -0.66 3.89
CA THR A 35 -14.05 -0.22 4.33
C THR A 35 -14.19 1.30 4.16
N TRP A 36 -15.41 1.75 3.84
CA TRP A 36 -15.79 3.15 3.87
C TRP A 36 -16.76 3.38 5.03
N ASP A 37 -16.48 4.39 5.87
CA ASP A 37 -17.37 4.82 6.95
C ASP A 37 -18.27 6.00 6.54
N ARG A 38 -17.84 6.80 5.56
CA ARG A 38 -18.56 7.93 4.93
C ARG A 38 -18.23 7.98 3.44
N THR A 39 -18.87 8.88 2.69
CA THR A 39 -18.65 9.03 1.23
C THR A 39 -17.19 9.35 0.88
N ASP A 40 -16.47 10.03 1.77
CA ASP A 40 -15.12 10.55 1.54
C ASP A 40 -14.04 9.94 2.45
N TRP A 41 -14.39 9.08 3.41
CA TRP A 41 -13.43 8.49 4.35
C TRP A 41 -13.34 6.97 4.18
N PHE A 42 -12.12 6.46 4.14
CA PHE A 42 -11.83 5.04 4.04
C PHE A 42 -10.88 4.58 5.14
N SER A 43 -10.99 3.31 5.50
CA SER A 43 -10.03 2.58 6.32
C SER A 43 -9.58 1.34 5.57
N MET A 44 -8.31 0.99 5.73
CA MET A 44 -7.75 -0.22 5.12
C MET A 44 -6.83 -0.92 6.10
N VAL A 45 -6.96 -2.24 6.22
CA VAL A 45 -6.06 -3.06 7.04
C VAL A 45 -5.42 -4.09 6.13
N THR A 46 -4.10 -4.03 6.02
CA THR A 46 -3.30 -4.98 5.25
C THR A 46 -2.42 -5.80 6.19
N LYS A 47 -2.39 -7.11 5.98
CA LYS A 47 -1.39 -8.00 6.57
C LYS A 47 -0.59 -8.66 5.46
N LEU A 48 0.73 -8.51 5.51
CA LEU A 48 1.69 -9.22 4.67
C LEU A 48 2.37 -10.29 5.53
N ILE A 49 2.51 -11.48 4.95
CA ILE A 49 3.18 -12.63 5.55
C ILE A 49 4.28 -13.11 4.59
N PHE A 50 5.32 -13.69 5.16
CA PHE A 50 6.47 -14.19 4.43
C PHE A 50 6.56 -15.69 4.67
N PRO A 51 6.07 -16.54 3.75
CA PRO A 51 5.88 -17.97 4.00
C PRO A 51 7.18 -18.72 4.36
N SER A 52 8.32 -18.25 3.86
CA SER A 52 9.65 -18.79 4.19
C SER A 52 10.12 -18.41 5.60
N GLN A 53 9.42 -17.51 6.30
CA GLN A 53 9.79 -16.97 7.62
C GLN A 53 11.14 -16.25 7.65
N ASP A 54 11.62 -15.79 6.49
CA ASP A 54 12.86 -15.01 6.37
C ASP A 54 12.76 -13.63 7.05
N ARG A 55 11.53 -13.20 7.39
CA ARG A 55 11.24 -11.94 8.07
C ARG A 55 9.89 -11.97 8.80
N GLU A 56 9.69 -11.00 9.67
CA GLU A 56 8.43 -10.81 10.39
C GLU A 56 7.29 -10.36 9.47
N ASP A 57 6.06 -10.71 9.85
CA ASP A 57 4.85 -10.23 9.20
C ASP A 57 4.76 -8.69 9.30
N ILE A 58 4.27 -8.06 8.23
CA ILE A 58 4.01 -6.61 8.21
C ILE A 58 2.52 -6.38 8.39
N ILE A 59 2.15 -5.48 9.30
CA ILE A 59 0.78 -5.03 9.50
C ILE A 59 0.70 -3.55 9.19
N LEU A 60 -0.27 -3.18 8.34
CA LEU A 60 -0.52 -1.83 7.88
C LEU A 60 -1.97 -1.46 8.22
N GLN A 61 -2.16 -0.35 8.92
CA GLN A 61 -3.48 0.17 9.26
C GLN A 61 -3.61 1.61 8.75
N TYR A 62 -4.41 1.78 7.71
CA TYR A 62 -4.65 3.03 7.02
C TYR A 62 -5.94 3.67 7.50
N ARG A 63 -5.92 4.99 7.55
CA ARG A 63 -7.11 5.83 7.53
C ARG A 63 -6.87 6.98 6.57
N GLY A 64 -7.71 7.10 5.56
CA GLY A 64 -7.57 8.13 4.53
C GLY A 64 -8.87 8.84 4.22
N ARG A 65 -8.72 9.97 3.53
CA ARG A 65 -9.81 10.81 3.08
C ARG A 65 -9.60 11.22 1.64
N LEU A 66 -10.61 10.98 0.81
CA LEU A 66 -10.70 11.47 -0.56
C LEU A 66 -11.01 12.97 -0.54
N ASP A 67 -10.31 13.73 -1.36
CA ASP A 67 -10.54 15.15 -1.52
C ASP A 67 -11.73 15.42 -2.45
N SER A 68 -12.21 16.67 -2.45
CA SER A 68 -13.45 17.07 -3.15
C SER A 68 -13.41 16.90 -4.67
N ASP A 69 -12.22 16.78 -5.25
CA ASP A 69 -12.05 16.55 -6.69
C ASP A 69 -12.10 15.06 -7.08
N GLU A 70 -12.24 14.17 -6.09
CA GLU A 70 -12.26 12.71 -6.24
C GLU A 70 -11.03 12.16 -6.99
N ARG A 71 -9.93 12.91 -7.00
CA ARG A 71 -8.68 12.56 -7.68
C ARG A 71 -7.50 12.49 -6.73
N HIS A 72 -7.57 13.15 -5.60
CA HIS A 72 -6.53 13.15 -4.60
C HIS A 72 -7.06 12.60 -3.28
N TYR A 73 -6.20 11.97 -2.51
CA TYR A 73 -6.50 11.60 -1.14
C TYR A 73 -5.26 11.76 -0.27
N THR A 74 -5.49 11.96 1.02
CA THR A 74 -4.45 11.93 2.06
C THR A 74 -4.73 10.81 3.03
N PHE A 75 -3.70 10.28 3.67
CA PHE A 75 -3.85 9.20 4.62
C PHE A 75 -2.82 9.24 5.75
N LEU A 76 -3.22 8.67 6.88
CA LEU A 76 -2.34 8.26 7.95
C LEU A 76 -2.25 6.74 7.95
N LEU A 77 -1.04 6.23 8.15
CA LEU A 77 -0.74 4.81 8.20
C LEU A 77 0.00 4.49 9.49
N GLN A 78 -0.48 3.50 10.26
CA GLN A 78 0.31 2.82 11.27
C GLN A 78 0.94 1.57 10.63
N HIS A 79 2.25 1.60 10.45
CA HIS A 79 3.05 0.50 9.93
C HIS A 79 3.76 -0.21 11.10
N SER A 80 3.75 -1.54 11.13
CA SER A 80 4.36 -2.32 12.21
C SER A 80 5.87 -2.07 12.35
N GLU A 81 6.61 -2.05 11.23
CA GLU A 81 8.07 -1.79 11.23
C GLU A 81 8.44 -0.30 11.19
N LEU A 82 7.77 0.51 10.36
CA LEU A 82 8.15 1.91 10.14
C LEU A 82 7.55 2.87 11.17
N GLY A 83 6.51 2.46 11.89
CA GLY A 83 5.79 3.33 12.82
C GLY A 83 4.71 4.16 12.12
N LYS A 84 4.53 5.41 12.56
CA LYS A 84 3.52 6.31 12.01
C LYS A 84 4.00 6.92 10.70
N ILE A 85 3.12 6.93 9.71
CA ILE A 85 3.35 7.42 8.37
C ILE A 85 2.23 8.40 8.00
N GLU A 86 2.60 9.43 7.24
CA GLU A 86 1.66 10.28 6.53
C GLU A 86 1.94 10.17 5.03
N GLY A 87 0.90 10.23 4.22
CA GLY A 87 1.03 10.14 2.78
C GLY A 87 -0.14 10.75 2.02
N GLU A 88 0.07 10.79 0.71
CA GLU A 88 -0.90 11.27 -0.27
C GLU A 88 -0.93 10.31 -1.45
N GLY A 89 -2.07 10.25 -2.12
CA GLY A 89 -2.23 9.47 -3.33
C GLY A 89 -3.13 10.11 -4.36
N TRP A 90 -2.85 9.79 -5.62
CA TRP A 90 -3.43 10.38 -6.81
C TRP A 90 -4.10 9.26 -7.61
N LEU A 91 -5.37 9.46 -7.95
CA LEU A 91 -6.21 8.53 -8.71
C LEU A 91 -6.16 8.89 -10.20
N GLY A 92 -5.25 8.22 -10.91
CA GLY A 92 -5.18 8.26 -12.36
C GLY A 92 -6.32 7.49 -13.03
N ILE A 93 -6.29 7.43 -14.37
CA ILE A 93 -7.29 6.66 -15.14
C ILE A 93 -7.06 5.14 -14.95
N ASN A 94 -5.80 4.71 -15.00
CA ASN A 94 -5.41 3.31 -14.95
C ASN A 94 -4.55 2.96 -13.74
N SER A 95 -4.22 3.93 -12.89
CA SER A 95 -3.26 3.71 -11.81
C SER A 95 -3.57 4.58 -10.60
N ILE A 96 -3.26 4.04 -9.43
CA ILE A 96 -3.09 4.83 -8.21
C ILE A 96 -1.61 5.06 -8.03
N ILE A 97 -1.24 6.29 -7.70
CA ILE A 97 0.14 6.67 -7.43
C ILE A 97 0.15 7.29 -6.05
N GLN A 98 0.96 6.77 -5.14
CA GLN A 98 1.05 7.31 -3.80
C GLN A 98 2.48 7.44 -3.32
N ARG A 99 2.67 8.39 -2.42
CA ARG A 99 3.92 8.56 -1.70
C ARG A 99 3.65 8.74 -0.22
N TYR A 100 4.65 8.45 0.59
CA TYR A 100 4.54 8.61 2.02
C TYR A 100 5.88 8.93 2.67
N TRP A 101 5.82 9.43 3.90
CA TRP A 101 6.99 9.68 4.75
C TRP A 101 6.70 9.25 6.19
N VAL A 102 7.73 8.71 6.85
CA VAL A 102 7.65 8.33 8.26
C VAL A 102 7.64 9.59 9.13
N LEU A 103 6.70 9.66 10.06
CA LEU A 103 6.55 10.76 11.01
C LEU A 103 7.42 10.56 12.25
N GLY A 104 7.76 11.67 12.90
CA GLY A 104 8.55 11.70 14.14
C GLY A 104 10.03 11.98 13.88
N ASN A 105 10.87 11.74 14.89
CA ASN A 105 12.32 11.93 14.77
C ASN A 105 12.98 10.74 14.04
N ASP A 106 12.55 10.51 12.79
CA ASP A 106 13.11 9.47 11.96
C ASP A 106 14.43 9.93 11.33
N VAL A 107 15.53 9.65 12.02
CA VAL A 107 16.90 10.03 11.61
C VAL A 107 17.22 9.48 10.22
N GLN A 108 16.64 8.34 9.85
CA GLN A 108 16.85 7.69 8.55
C GLN A 108 16.07 8.32 7.39
N ARG A 109 15.16 9.29 7.67
CA ARG A 109 14.33 9.98 6.67
C ARG A 109 13.64 8.99 5.74
N ARG A 110 12.99 7.99 6.32
CA ARG A 110 12.31 6.93 5.60
C ARG A 110 11.07 7.46 4.92
N SER A 111 10.92 7.06 3.67
CA SER A 111 9.81 7.44 2.80
C SER A 111 9.57 6.33 1.81
N GLY A 112 8.52 6.44 1.01
CA GLY A 112 8.28 5.48 -0.04
C GLY A 112 7.39 6.02 -1.12
N PHE A 113 7.35 5.27 -2.21
CA PHE A 113 6.53 5.52 -3.37
C PHE A 113 5.95 4.19 -3.82
N GLU A 114 4.66 4.20 -4.15
CA GLU A 114 3.93 3.00 -4.53
C GLU A 114 3.00 3.34 -5.69
N THR A 115 2.83 2.37 -6.59
CA THR A 115 1.88 2.45 -7.69
C THR A 115 1.07 1.19 -7.74
N LEU A 116 -0.22 1.34 -8.07
CA LEU A 116 -1.14 0.24 -8.28
C LEU A 116 -1.72 0.40 -9.68
N LEU A 117 -1.16 -0.34 -10.64
CA LEU A 117 -1.61 -0.35 -12.02
C LEU A 117 -2.79 -1.31 -12.15
N ARG A 118 -3.90 -0.84 -12.69
CA ARG A 118 -5.07 -1.66 -12.98
C ARG A 118 -4.74 -2.66 -14.09
N LEU A 119 -4.93 -3.95 -13.80
CA LEU A 119 -4.84 -5.02 -14.80
C LEU A 119 -6.21 -5.29 -15.43
N ASP A 120 -7.26 -5.32 -14.60
CA ASP A 120 -8.65 -5.42 -15.01
C ASP A 120 -9.61 -4.90 -13.93
N GLN A 121 -10.87 -5.35 -13.89
CA GLN A 121 -11.85 -4.90 -12.90
C GLN A 121 -11.54 -5.34 -11.47
N GLU A 122 -10.88 -6.48 -11.29
CA GLU A 122 -10.69 -7.12 -9.98
C GLU A 122 -9.20 -7.30 -9.63
N ARG A 123 -8.29 -6.93 -10.52
CA ARG A 123 -6.85 -7.12 -10.34
C ARG A 123 -6.03 -5.88 -10.57
N TYR A 124 -5.00 -5.73 -9.74
CA TYR A 124 -3.98 -4.69 -9.83
C TYR A 124 -2.61 -5.29 -9.75
N TYR A 125 -1.65 -4.60 -10.35
CA TYR A 125 -0.24 -4.84 -10.15
C TYR A 125 0.32 -3.71 -9.29
N PHE A 126 0.72 -4.08 -8.08
CA PHE A 126 1.42 -3.22 -7.13
C PHE A 126 2.91 -3.22 -7.42
N THR A 127 3.52 -2.03 -7.45
CA THR A 127 4.96 -1.87 -7.32
C THR A 127 5.25 -0.75 -6.33
N GLY A 128 6.19 -0.97 -5.43
CA GLY A 128 6.52 0.02 -4.42
C GLY A 128 7.92 -0.13 -3.87
N GLY A 129 8.40 0.91 -3.21
CA GLY A 129 9.73 0.93 -2.62
C GLY A 129 9.80 1.71 -1.32
N ILE A 130 10.62 1.23 -0.41
CA ILE A 130 10.97 1.90 0.84
C ILE A 130 12.36 2.51 0.68
N LEU A 131 12.45 3.81 0.92
CA LEU A 131 13.66 4.61 0.85
C LEU A 131 14.16 4.91 2.26
N SER A 132 15.48 4.95 2.46
CA SER A 132 16.13 5.65 3.58
C SER A 132 17.00 6.77 3.02
N GLY A 133 16.56 8.02 3.20
CA GLY A 133 17.16 9.16 2.52
C GLY A 133 17.10 8.98 1.01
N VAL A 134 18.27 8.86 0.35
CA VAL A 134 18.37 8.70 -1.11
C VAL A 134 18.50 7.24 -1.57
N SER A 135 18.55 6.28 -0.64
CA SER A 135 18.79 4.87 -0.95
C SER A 135 17.48 4.09 -0.98
N LEU A 136 17.27 3.26 -2.01
CA LEU A 136 16.24 2.23 -2.03
C LEU A 136 16.68 1.08 -1.11
N ASN A 137 15.95 0.88 -0.02
CA ASN A 137 16.23 -0.16 0.96
C ASN A 137 15.55 -1.48 0.59
N SER A 138 14.31 -1.40 0.15
CA SER A 138 13.56 -2.54 -0.33
C SER A 138 12.56 -2.12 -1.39
N ALA A 139 12.14 -3.08 -2.19
CA ALA A 139 11.03 -2.94 -3.12
C ALA A 139 10.07 -4.11 -2.97
N MET A 140 8.85 -3.94 -3.46
CA MET A 140 7.89 -5.02 -3.55
C MET A 140 7.14 -4.90 -4.86
N GLU A 141 6.92 -6.05 -5.48
CA GLU A 141 6.05 -6.22 -6.64
C GLU A 141 5.01 -7.29 -6.30
N ALA A 142 3.74 -7.05 -6.61
CA ALA A 142 2.69 -8.00 -6.29
C ALA A 142 1.46 -7.84 -7.17
N THR A 143 0.72 -8.93 -7.34
CA THR A 143 -0.66 -8.86 -7.81
C THR A 143 -1.60 -8.72 -6.61
N ILE A 144 -2.57 -7.83 -6.72
CA ILE A 144 -3.65 -7.65 -5.76
C ILE A 144 -4.95 -8.05 -6.45
N GLU A 145 -5.69 -9.00 -5.87
CA GLU A 145 -6.88 -9.59 -6.48
C GLU A 145 -8.07 -9.57 -5.54
N ARG A 146 -9.20 -9.04 -6.01
CA ARG A 146 -10.46 -9.00 -5.26
C ARG A 146 -10.92 -10.41 -4.92
N GLN A 147 -11.30 -10.62 -3.68
CA GLN A 147 -11.83 -11.89 -3.23
C GLN A 147 -13.36 -11.87 -3.30
N PRO A 148 -14.01 -13.01 -3.62
CA PRO A 148 -15.44 -13.15 -3.48
C PRO A 148 -15.84 -12.92 -2.01
N ASP A 149 -17.03 -12.35 -1.80
CA ASP A 149 -17.62 -12.21 -0.46
C ASP A 149 -17.98 -13.55 0.17
#